data_AF-A0A1I2KBB6-F1
#
_entry.id   AF-A0A1I2KBB6-F1
#
_cell.length_a   1.000
_cell.length_b   1.000
_cell.length_c   1.000
_cell.angle_alpha   90.00
_cell.angle_beta   90.00
_cell.angle_gamma   90.00
#
_symmetry.space_group_name_H-M   'P 1'
#
loop_
_entity.id
_entity.type
_entity.pdbx_description
1 polymer ?
#
loop_
_entity_poly.entity_id
_entity_poly.type
_entity_poly.pdbx_seq_one_letter_code
_entity_poly.pdbx_strand_id
1 'polypeptide(L)' 'MKHVVGLYIVMAAMVFVTLTSEFIFKSDYSAIASWLIIMLFLLGTIFFVNARYFLFNKYKG' A
#
# COMPACT_ATOMS: atom_id res chain seq x y z
N MET A 1 -9.03 4.35 13.89
CA MET A 1 -8.77 2.96 13.44
C MET A 1 -8.96 2.78 11.94
N LYS A 2 -10.03 3.32 11.30
CA LYS A 2 -10.31 3.12 9.87
C LYS A 2 -9.15 3.49 8.91
N HIS A 3 -8.39 4.56 9.19
CA HIS A 3 -7.24 4.94 8.36
C HIS A 3 -6.04 3.97 8.47
N VAL A 4 -5.85 3.37 9.65
CA VAL A 4 -4.83 2.35 9.87
C VAL A 4 -5.19 1.06 9.13
N VAL A 5 -6.48 0.71 9.09
CA VAL A 5 -6.99 -0.41 8.29
C VAL A 5 -6.72 -0.19 6.80
N GLY A 6 -6.94 1.01 6.28
CA GLY A 6 -6.61 1.35 4.89
C GLY A 6 -5.14 1.14 4.54
N LEU A 7 -4.23 1.48 5.47
CA LEU A 7 -2.80 1.24 5.29
C LEU A 7 -2.47 -0.26 5.23
N TYR A 8 -3.02 -1.06 6.15
CA TYR A 8 -2.81 -2.52 6.15
C TYR A 8 -3.36 -3.18 4.88
N ILE A 9 -4.50 -2.72 4.36
CA ILE A 9 -5.06 -3.22 3.09
C ILE A 9 -4.09 -2.95 1.93
N VAL A 10 -3.53 -1.74 1.85
CA VAL A 10 -2.58 -1.38 0.78
C VAL A 10 -1.28 -2.18 0.90
N MET A 11 -0.79 -2.42 2.12
CA MET A 11 0.37 -3.31 2.34
C MET A 11 0.10 -4.74 1.89
N ALA A 12 -1.07 -5.30 2.23
CA ALA A 12 -1.46 -6.63 1.79
C ALA A 12 -1.59 -6.71 0.26
N ALA A 13 -2.14 -5.67 -0.38
CA ALA A 13 -2.22 -5.59 -1.84
C ALA A 13 -0.84 -5.57 -2.51
N MET A 14 0.14 -4.85 -1.95
CA MET A 14 1.52 -4.88 -2.47
C MET A 14 2.10 -6.29 -2.43
N VAL A 15 1.97 -6.99 -1.30
CA VAL A 15 2.45 -8.37 -1.14
C VAL A 15 1.77 -9.31 -2.13
N PHE A 16 0.46 -9.15 -2.33
CA PHE A 16 -0.30 -9.96 -3.30
C PHE A 16 0.18 -9.74 -4.74
N VAL A 17 0.46 -8.50 -5.13
CA VAL A 17 0.96 -8.19 -6.48
C VAL A 17 2.36 -8.78 -6.68
N THR A 18 3.24 -8.70 -5.68
CA THR A 18 4.57 -9.31 -5.75
C THR A 18 4.49 -10.83 -5.91
N LEU A 19 3.70 -11.51 -5.06
CA LEU A 19 3.52 -12.95 -5.12
C LEU A 19 2.90 -13.39 -6.46
N THR A 20 1.86 -12.69 -6.92
CA THR A 20 1.22 -12.98 -8.20
C THR A 20 2.22 -12.81 -9.36
N SER A 21 3.04 -11.75 -9.33
CA SER A 21 4.04 -11.51 -10.37
C SER A 21 5.11 -12.59 -10.44
N GLU A 22 5.61 -13.07 -9.30
CA GLU A 22 6.65 -14.10 -9.25
C GLU A 22 6.09 -15.50 -9.50
N PHE A 23 5.02 -15.87 -8.81
CA PHE A 23 4.53 -17.26 -8.79
C PHE A 23 3.59 -17.59 -9.96
N ILE A 24 2.76 -16.64 -10.40
CA ILE A 24 1.78 -16.89 -11.48
C ILE A 24 2.36 -16.46 -12.83
N PHE A 25 2.94 -15.26 -12.88
CA PHE A 25 3.42 -14.68 -14.13
C PHE A 25 4.89 -14.98 -14.44
N LYS A 26 5.59 -15.75 -13.58
CA LYS A 26 6.99 -16.16 -13.77
C LYS A 26 7.91 -15.01 -14.20
N SER A 27 7.68 -13.81 -13.66
CA SER A 27 8.41 -12.57 -13.98
C SER A 27 8.27 -12.02 -15.41
N ASP A 28 7.47 -12.63 -16.30
CA ASP A 28 7.26 -12.12 -17.67
C ASP A 28 6.64 -10.71 -17.69
N TYR A 29 5.83 -10.40 -16.67
CA TYR A 29 5.19 -9.09 -16.50
C TYR A 29 5.80 -8.27 -15.36
N SER A 30 7.04 -8.56 -14.96
CA SER A 30 7.73 -7.94 -13.82
C SER A 30 7.78 -6.41 -13.91
N ALA A 31 7.94 -5.85 -15.12
CA ALA A 31 7.93 -4.41 -15.33
C ALA A 31 6.58 -3.78 -14.94
N ILE A 32 5.47 -4.35 -15.38
CA ILE A 32 4.12 -3.85 -15.09
C ILE A 32 3.78 -4.04 -13.61
N ALA A 33 4.13 -5.18 -13.03
CA ALA A 33 3.96 -5.43 -11.59
C ALA A 33 4.73 -4.41 -10.74
N SER A 34 5.97 -4.07 -11.15
CA SER A 34 6.78 -3.06 -10.47
C SER A 34 6.14 -1.67 -10.52
N TRP A 35 5.61 -1.26 -11.68
CA TRP A 35 4.85 -0.01 -11.81
C TRP A 35 3.60 0.01 -10.92
N LEU A 36 2.91 -1.12 -10.82
CA LEU A 36 1.70 -1.26 -10.01
C LEU A 36 2.03 -1.20 -8.50
N ILE A 37 3.16 -1.80 -8.09
CA ILE A 37 3.69 -1.68 -6.72
C ILE A 37 4.05 -0.23 -6.39
N ILE A 38 4.65 0.53 -7.31
CA ILE A 38 4.95 1.95 -7.09
C ILE A 38 3.67 2.76 -6.86
N MET A 39 2.62 2.52 -7.66
CA MET A 39 1.33 3.19 -7.45
C MET A 39 0.71 2.85 -6.10
N LEU A 40 0.73 1.57 -5.71
CA LEU A 40 0.26 1.13 -4.39
C LEU A 40 1.08 1.74 -3.26
N PHE A 41 2.39 1.86 -3.43
CA PHE A 41 3.28 2.48 -2.43
C PHE A 41 2.94 3.96 -2.20
N LEU A 42 2.71 4.72 -3.26
CA LEU A 42 2.27 6.12 -3.16
C LEU A 42 0.91 6.24 -2.46
N LEU A 43 -0.05 5.38 -2.82
CA LEU A 43 -1.36 5.32 -2.13
C LEU A 43 -1.20 5.01 -0.64
N GLY A 44 -0.38 4.01 -0.29
CA GLY A 44 -0.10 3.63 1.10
C GLY A 44 0.52 4.78 1.89
N THR A 45 1.41 5.55 1.26
CA THR A 45 2.04 6.74 1.86
C THR A 45 1.02 7.84 2.13
N ILE A 46 0.08 8.09 1.21
CA ILE A 46 -1.02 9.05 1.43
C ILE A 46 -1.91 8.60 2.58
N PHE A 47 -2.27 7.31 2.65
CA PHE A 47 -3.03 6.76 3.78
C PHE A 47 -2.27 6.87 5.10
N PHE A 48 -0.95 6.66 5.09
CA PHE A 48 -0.10 6.82 6.27
C PHE A 48 -0.07 8.27 6.77
N VAL A 49 0.17 9.23 5.88
CA VAL A 49 0.18 10.66 6.23
C VAL A 49 -1.19 11.08 6.77
N ASN A 50 -2.28 10.66 6.11
CA ASN A 50 -3.64 10.98 6.55
C ASN A 50 -3.94 10.36 7.93
N ALA A 51 -3.57 9.10 8.15
CA ALA A 51 -3.72 8.44 9.45
C ALA A 51 -2.92 9.16 10.54
N ARG A 52 -1.68 9.57 10.24
CA ARG A 52 -0.81 10.29 11.18
C ARG A 52 -1.37 11.68 11.50
N TYR A 53 -1.87 12.40 10.52
CA TYR A 53 -2.47 13.72 10.72
C TYR A 53 -3.75 13.64 11.57
N PHE A 54 -4.60 12.66 11.29
CA PHE A 54 -5.80 12.39 12.09
C PHE A 54 -5.46 12.05 13.55
N LEU A 55 -4.46 11.19 13.79
CA LEU A 55 -4.01 10.84 15.13
C LEU A 55 -3.37 12.02 15.86
N PHE A 56 -2.58 12.83 15.17
CA PHE A 56 -1.94 14.02 15.73
C PHE A 56 -2.97 15.08 16.13
N ASN A 57 -3.99 15.31 15.29
CA ASN A 57 -5.06 16.26 15.60
C ASN A 57 -5.93 15.79 16.77
N LYS A 58 -6.14 14.47 16.90
CA LYS A 58 -6.91 13.88 18.01
C LYS A 58 -6.21 14.00 19.37
N TYR A 59 -4.89 14.12 19.41
CA TYR A 59 -4.11 14.28 20.65
C TYR A 59 -3.86 15.75 21.05
N LYS A 60 -4.23 16.71 20.20
CA LYS A 60 -4.08 18.16 20.45
C LYS A 60 -5.39 18.86 20.86
N GLY A 61 -6.50 18.14 20.96
CA GLY A 61 -7.81 18.65 21.38
C GLY A 61 -8.23 18.10 22.72
#